data_AF-A0A821IES1-F1
#
_entry.id   AF-A0A821IES1-F1
#
_cell.length_a   1.000
_cell.length_b   1.000
_cell.length_c   1.000
_cell.angle_alpha   90.00
_cell.angle_beta   90.00
_cell.angle_gamma   90.00
#
_symmetry.space_group_name_H-M   'P 1'
#
loop_
_entity.id
_entity.type
_entity.pdbx_description
1 polymer ?
#
loop_
_entity_poly.entity_id
_entity_poly.type
_entity_poly.pdbx_seq_one_letter_code
_entity_poly.pdbx_strand_id
1 'polypeptide(L)'
;CPKFISPAPTIFEQRNDSQWAEPFNRQIEVFTEELQEQAYIPDVRSYLKLYTTMNIDKLATFMEKTPQEVKPLLLTFKHKLSGNDATQKTEEDFQLSADIDFYVDKEIIYIADTKVTRRYSDYLVKQILKYEELTRSLSEGLNPHHAGNK
;
A
#
# COMPACT_ATOMS: atom_id res chain seq x y z
N CYS A 1 21.90 0.41 1.60
CA CYS A 1 21.75 0.67 3.05
C CYS A 1 21.05 2.01 3.25
N PRO A 2 20.00 2.07 4.09
CA PRO A 2 19.41 3.35 4.48
C PRO A 2 20.49 4.25 5.12
N LYS A 3 20.28 5.57 5.09
CA LYS A 3 21.18 6.52 5.72
C LYS A 3 21.01 6.42 7.24
N PHE A 4 21.66 5.43 7.84
CA PHE A 4 21.72 5.27 9.29
C PHE A 4 22.27 6.55 9.93
N ILE A 5 21.85 6.80 11.17
CA ILE A 5 22.35 7.92 11.97
C ILE A 5 23.85 7.68 12.14
N SER A 6 24.67 8.32 11.32
CA SER A 6 26.12 8.31 11.51
C SER A 6 26.39 9.08 12.79
N PRO A 7 26.88 8.44 13.87
CA PRO A 7 27.23 9.16 15.07
C PRO A 7 28.36 10.11 14.69
N ALA A 8 28.12 11.42 14.71
CA ALA A 8 29.20 12.37 14.54
C ALA A 8 30.25 12.09 15.64
N PRO A 9 31.56 12.06 15.32
CA PRO A 9 32.58 11.73 16.30
C PRO A 9 32.55 12.76 17.43
N THR A 10 32.29 12.30 18.67
CA THR A 10 32.39 13.20 19.83
C THR A 10 33.87 13.35 20.20
N ILE A 11 34.26 14.59 20.52
CA ILE A 11 35.64 15.09 20.67
C ILE A 11 36.28 14.61 22.00
N PHE A 12 36.32 13.30 22.27
CA PHE A 12 37.03 12.76 23.43
C PHE A 12 38.04 11.71 22.95
N GLU A 13 39.27 12.19 22.79
CA GLU A 13 40.45 11.56 22.20
C GLU A 13 41.07 10.38 22.98
N GLN A 14 40.30 9.68 23.81
CA GLN A 14 40.79 8.51 24.54
C GLN A 14 39.70 7.46 24.70
N ARG A 15 39.33 6.75 23.63
CA ARG A 15 38.25 5.75 23.73
C ARG A 15 38.54 4.53 22.85
N ASN A 16 38.57 3.36 23.48
CA ASN A 16 38.68 2.05 22.83
C ASN A 16 37.79 1.99 21.58
N ASP A 17 38.39 1.65 20.44
CA ASP A 17 37.75 1.65 19.11
C ASP A 17 36.42 0.88 19.07
N SER A 18 36.23 -0.12 19.95
CA SER A 18 35.01 -0.92 20.02
C SER A 18 33.77 -0.21 20.59
N GLN A 19 33.92 0.83 21.43
CA GLN A 19 32.76 1.38 22.16
C GLN A 19 31.89 2.31 21.30
N TRP A 20 32.48 2.93 20.27
CA TRP A 20 31.78 3.79 19.32
C TRP A 20 31.02 3.02 18.24
N ALA A 21 31.45 1.79 17.96
CA ALA A 21 30.80 0.94 16.98
C ALA A 21 29.56 0.24 17.53
N GLU A 22 29.39 0.13 18.86
CA GLU A 22 28.28 -0.62 19.48
C GLU A 22 26.89 -0.10 19.04
N PRO A 23 26.57 1.21 19.06
CA PRO A 23 25.25 1.68 18.64
C PRO A 23 24.98 1.45 17.15
N PHE A 24 26.01 1.57 16.32
CA PHE A 24 25.92 1.32 14.88
C PHE A 24 25.74 -0.16 14.57
N ASN A 25 26.50 -1.03 15.24
CA ASN A 25 26.38 -2.48 15.12
C ASN A 25 25.00 -2.95 15.57
N ARG A 26 24.47 -2.41 16.67
CA ARG A 26 23.11 -2.70 17.13
C ARG A 26 22.04 -2.26 16.13
N GLN A 27 22.20 -1.08 15.50
CA GLN A 27 21.28 -0.64 14.44
C GLN A 27 21.31 -1.57 13.23
N ILE A 28 22.50 -2.01 12.80
CA ILE A 28 22.64 -2.96 11.70
C ILE A 28 22.00 -4.30 12.07
N GLU A 29 22.25 -4.79 13.28
CA GLU A 29 21.71 -6.07 13.76
C GLU A 29 20.19 -6.10 13.69
N VAL A 30 19.53 -5.11 14.32
CA VAL A 30 18.06 -4.97 14.29
C VAL A 30 17.55 -4.82 12.86
N PHE A 31 18.24 -4.03 12.03
CA PHE A 31 17.84 -3.86 10.64
C PHE A 31 17.98 -5.15 9.81
N THR A 32 19.05 -5.92 10.03
CA THR A 32 19.25 -7.20 9.34
C THR A 32 18.22 -8.23 9.75
N GLU A 33 17.83 -8.25 11.02
CA GLU A 33 16.74 -9.10 11.54
C GLU A 33 15.41 -8.74 10.86
N GLU A 34 15.04 -7.45 10.84
CA GLU A 34 13.82 -7.00 10.16
C GLU A 34 13.85 -7.28 8.64
N LEU A 35 15.00 -7.12 7.99
CA LEU A 35 15.16 -7.43 6.57
C LEU A 35 14.92 -8.90 6.27
N GLN A 36 15.43 -9.79 7.12
CA GLN A 36 15.24 -11.24 6.96
C GLN A 36 13.77 -11.62 7.09
N GLU A 37 13.04 -11.01 8.03
CA GLU A 37 11.60 -11.23 8.16
C GLU A 37 10.80 -10.67 6.96
N GLN A 38 11.22 -9.52 6.43
CA GLN A 38 10.57 -8.88 5.29
C GLN A 38 10.90 -9.52 3.93
N ALA A 39 11.97 -10.31 3.85
CA ALA A 39 12.45 -10.91 2.60
C ALA A 39 11.39 -11.75 1.88
N TYR A 40 10.46 -12.37 2.61
CA TYR A 40 9.43 -13.25 2.07
C TYR A 40 8.18 -12.51 1.55
N ILE A 41 8.01 -11.24 1.91
CA ILE A 41 6.82 -10.45 1.56
C ILE A 41 6.65 -10.30 0.04
N PRO A 42 7.71 -9.96 -0.74
CA PRO A 42 7.62 -9.87 -2.19
C PRO A 42 7.22 -11.20 -2.85
N ASP A 43 7.73 -12.32 -2.34
CA ASP A 43 7.45 -13.65 -2.88
C ASP A 43 5.98 -14.02 -2.70
N VAL A 44 5.47 -13.90 -1.46
CA VAL A 44 4.04 -14.11 -1.15
C VAL A 44 3.17 -13.20 -2.01
N ARG A 45 3.53 -11.92 -2.12
CA ARG A 45 2.80 -10.95 -2.96
C ARG A 45 2.78 -11.37 -4.43
N SER A 46 3.89 -11.85 -4.98
CA SER A 46 4.01 -12.27 -6.37
C SER A 46 3.12 -13.48 -6.68
N TYR A 47 3.08 -14.46 -5.76
CA TYR A 47 2.23 -15.64 -5.90
C TYR A 47 0.76 -15.26 -5.80
N LEU A 48 0.36 -14.46 -4.81
CA LEU A 48 -1.03 -14.05 -4.64
C LEU A 48 -1.56 -13.24 -5.83
N LYS A 49 -0.71 -12.45 -6.51
CA LYS A 49 -1.12 -11.66 -7.69
C LYS A 49 -1.60 -12.50 -8.88
N LEU A 50 -1.17 -13.76 -8.96
CA LEU A 50 -1.44 -14.64 -10.09
C LEU A 50 -2.76 -15.43 -9.96
N TYR A 51 -3.40 -15.37 -8.79
CA TYR A 51 -4.57 -16.19 -8.49
C TYR A 51 -5.70 -15.34 -7.93
N THR A 52 -6.95 -15.74 -8.21
CA THR A 52 -8.15 -15.19 -7.56
C THR A 52 -8.45 -15.89 -6.24
N THR A 53 -8.13 -17.19 -6.18
CA THR A 53 -8.24 -18.04 -4.99
C THR A 53 -7.07 -19.01 -4.94
N MET A 54 -6.54 -19.31 -3.75
CA MET A 54 -5.40 -20.20 -3.56
C MET A 54 -5.52 -20.96 -2.23
N ASN A 55 -5.28 -22.27 -2.23
CA ASN A 55 -5.17 -23.04 -0.99
C ASN A 55 -3.80 -22.77 -0.30
N ILE A 56 -3.78 -22.65 1.03
CA ILE A 56 -2.56 -22.50 1.84
C ILE A 56 -1.52 -23.57 1.52
N ASP A 57 -1.93 -24.83 1.29
CA ASP A 57 -1.00 -25.92 0.95
C ASP A 57 -0.24 -25.66 -0.37
N LYS A 58 -0.91 -25.02 -1.32
CA LYS A 58 -0.31 -24.65 -2.61
C LYS A 58 0.71 -23.54 -2.43
N LEU A 59 0.41 -22.54 -1.60
CA LEU A 59 1.37 -21.49 -1.24
C LEU A 59 2.58 -22.07 -0.49
N ALA A 60 2.34 -23.00 0.43
CA ALA A 60 3.38 -23.70 1.17
C ALA A 60 4.33 -24.47 0.24
N THR A 61 3.77 -25.14 -0.78
CA THR A 61 4.56 -25.81 -1.82
C THR A 61 5.43 -24.82 -2.61
N PHE A 62 4.90 -23.64 -2.96
CA PHE A 62 5.67 -22.62 -3.69
C PHE A 62 6.77 -21.97 -2.86
N MET A 63 6.57 -21.85 -1.55
CA MET A 63 7.56 -21.28 -0.64
C MET A 63 8.53 -22.31 -0.07
N GLU A 64 8.41 -23.58 -0.44
CA GLU A 64 9.17 -24.70 0.12
C GLU A 64 9.11 -24.75 1.67
N LYS A 65 7.93 -24.42 2.22
CA LYS A 65 7.65 -24.34 3.66
C LYS A 65 6.48 -25.24 4.04
N THR A 66 6.30 -25.44 5.34
CA THR A 66 5.12 -26.15 5.86
C THR A 66 3.91 -25.21 5.92
N PRO A 67 2.67 -25.73 5.78
CA PRO A 67 1.46 -24.92 5.94
C PRO A 67 1.35 -24.19 7.29
N GLN A 68 1.99 -24.75 8.34
CA GLN A 68 2.01 -24.15 9.68
C GLN A 68 2.92 -22.92 9.76
N GLU A 69 3.98 -22.86 8.96
CA GLU A 69 4.89 -21.70 8.88
C GLU A 69 4.33 -20.59 7.99
N VAL A 70 3.52 -20.94 7.00
CA VAL A 70 2.93 -19.98 6.05
C VAL A 70 1.79 -19.17 6.67
N LYS A 71 1.00 -19.77 7.57
CA LYS A 71 -0.11 -19.09 8.27
C LYS A 71 0.32 -17.82 9.03
N PRO A 72 1.32 -17.85 9.92
CA PRO A 72 1.78 -16.63 10.61
C PRO A 72 2.38 -15.62 9.64
N LEU A 73 3.07 -16.08 8.60
CA LEU A 73 3.62 -15.20 7.56
C LEU A 73 2.52 -14.43 6.81
N LEU A 74 1.42 -15.10 6.44
CA LEU A 74 0.26 -14.47 5.81
C LEU A 74 -0.40 -13.44 6.74
N LEU A 75 -0.46 -13.73 8.04
CA LEU A 75 -1.02 -12.82 9.03
C LEU A 75 -0.17 -11.55 9.17
N THR A 76 1.15 -11.72 9.26
CA THR A 76 2.12 -10.61 9.29
C THR A 76 2.07 -9.80 7.99
N PHE A 77 1.93 -10.47 6.84
CA PHE A 77 1.78 -9.81 5.55
C PHE A 77 0.49 -8.98 5.49
N LYS A 78 -0.65 -9.54 5.93
CA LYS A 78 -1.92 -8.81 6.03
C LYS A 78 -1.83 -7.61 6.97
N HIS A 79 -1.18 -7.77 8.12
CA HIS A 79 -0.97 -6.68 9.06
C HIS A 79 -0.11 -5.56 8.45
N LYS A 80 0.98 -5.90 7.77
CA LYS A 80 1.85 -4.92 7.09
C LYS A 80 1.16 -4.25 5.90
N LEU A 81 0.26 -4.94 5.18
CA LEU A 81 -0.58 -4.32 4.15
C LEU A 81 -1.61 -3.34 4.75
N SER A 82 -2.20 -3.71 5.89
CA SER A 82 -3.23 -2.91 6.57
C SER A 82 -2.68 -1.77 7.44
N GLY A 83 -1.40 -1.84 7.84
CA GLY A 83 -0.75 -0.92 8.79
C GLY A 83 -0.50 0.52 8.30
N ASN A 84 -1.24 0.96 7.28
CA ASN A 84 -1.27 2.35 6.85
C ASN A 84 -2.59 2.96 7.30
N ASP A 85 -2.71 3.22 8.60
CA ASP A 85 -3.86 3.89 9.16
C ASP A 85 -4.12 5.23 8.47
N ALA A 86 -5.38 5.39 8.08
CA ALA A 86 -6.04 6.36 7.22
C ALA A 86 -5.86 7.86 7.54
N THR A 87 -4.84 8.28 8.31
CA THR A 87 -4.77 9.66 8.82
C THR A 87 -3.74 10.56 8.14
N GLN A 88 -2.78 10.04 7.35
CA GLN A 88 -1.73 10.87 6.72
C GLN A 88 -1.29 10.45 5.31
N LYS A 89 -2.08 9.66 4.58
CA LYS A 89 -1.71 9.32 3.19
C LYS A 89 -2.44 10.21 2.19
N THR A 90 -1.67 10.97 1.42
CA THR A 90 -2.13 11.57 0.16
C THR A 90 -2.61 10.43 -0.76
N GLU A 91 -3.59 10.69 -1.63
CA GLU A 91 -4.15 9.69 -2.58
C GLU A 91 -3.06 8.94 -3.40
N GLU A 92 -1.89 9.55 -3.54
CA GLU A 92 -0.70 9.04 -4.22
C GLU A 92 -0.02 7.87 -3.46
N ASP A 93 -0.03 7.88 -2.13
CA ASP A 93 0.60 6.83 -1.30
C ASP A 93 -0.26 5.56 -1.17
N PHE A 94 -1.54 5.64 -1.53
CA PHE A 94 -2.42 4.47 -1.64
C PHE A 94 -2.09 3.64 -2.88
N GLN A 95 -1.63 4.27 -3.96
CA GLN A 95 -1.34 3.59 -5.23
C GLN A 95 -0.11 2.67 -5.17
N LEU A 96 0.87 2.95 -4.30
CA LEU A 96 2.09 2.13 -4.20
C LEU A 96 1.92 0.90 -3.30
N SER A 97 0.97 0.92 -2.36
CA SER A 97 0.85 -0.08 -1.29
C SER A 97 -0.27 -1.09 -1.48
N ALA A 98 -1.30 -0.82 -2.30
CA ALA A 98 -2.54 -1.61 -2.30
C ALA A 98 -2.95 -2.09 -3.70
N ASP A 99 -2.08 -2.86 -4.36
CA ASP A 99 -2.48 -3.61 -5.58
C ASP A 99 -3.20 -4.93 -5.26
N ILE A 100 -3.10 -5.41 -4.01
CA ILE A 100 -3.57 -6.73 -3.60
C ILE A 100 -4.16 -6.62 -2.20
N ASP A 101 -5.40 -7.05 -2.07
CA ASP A 101 -6.02 -7.36 -0.78
C ASP A 101 -6.45 -8.83 -0.79
N PHE A 102 -6.53 -9.45 0.39
CA PHE A 102 -6.98 -10.83 0.50
C PHE A 102 -7.57 -11.11 1.87
N TYR A 103 -8.41 -12.13 1.96
CA TYR A 103 -8.86 -12.71 3.21
C TYR A 103 -8.67 -14.22 3.19
N VAL A 104 -8.60 -14.82 4.37
CA VAL A 104 -8.43 -16.27 4.52
C VAL A 104 -9.69 -16.83 5.14
N ASP A 105 -10.32 -17.79 4.47
CA ASP A 105 -11.41 -18.59 5.03
C ASP A 105 -10.98 -20.06 5.06
N LYS A 106 -10.87 -20.60 6.29
CA LYS A 106 -10.32 -21.92 6.62
C LYS A 106 -8.92 -22.13 6.03
N GLU A 107 -8.84 -22.77 4.86
CA GLU A 107 -7.60 -23.13 4.17
C GLU A 107 -7.50 -22.46 2.80
N ILE A 108 -8.47 -21.62 2.43
CA ILE A 108 -8.52 -20.95 1.15
C ILE A 108 -8.26 -19.45 1.36
N ILE A 109 -7.31 -18.94 0.60
CA ILE A 109 -6.98 -17.54 0.47
C ILE A 109 -7.81 -16.99 -0.70
N TYR A 110 -8.62 -15.98 -0.44
CA TYR A 110 -9.41 -15.26 -1.43
C TYR A 110 -8.74 -13.93 -1.70
N ILE A 111 -8.31 -13.71 -2.94
CA ILE A 111 -7.58 -12.51 -3.36
C ILE A 111 -8.58 -11.55 -4.01
N ALA A 112 -8.68 -10.36 -3.44
CA ALA A 112 -9.43 -9.24 -3.99
C ALA A 112 -8.49 -8.35 -4.81
N ASP A 113 -8.88 -8.05 -6.05
CA ASP A 113 -8.18 -7.06 -6.87
C ASP A 113 -8.56 -5.67 -6.33
N THR A 114 -7.58 -4.96 -5.77
CA THR A 114 -7.77 -3.58 -5.29
C THR A 114 -7.28 -2.55 -6.28
N LYS A 115 -7.12 -2.90 -7.57
CA LYS A 115 -6.83 -1.92 -8.62
C LYS A 115 -7.81 -0.75 -8.53
N VAL A 116 -7.31 0.34 -7.97
CA VAL A 116 -7.96 1.64 -8.05
C VAL A 116 -7.75 2.11 -9.47
N THR A 117 -8.65 1.72 -10.38
CA THR A 117 -8.78 2.41 -11.66
C THR A 117 -8.92 3.89 -11.34
N ARG A 118 -8.06 4.71 -11.93
CA ARG A 118 -8.16 6.18 -11.89
C ARG A 118 -9.64 6.51 -12.06
N ARG A 119 -10.24 7.31 -11.17
CA ARG A 119 -11.67 7.69 -11.17
C ARG A 119 -12.06 8.50 -12.41
N TYR A 120 -11.78 7.98 -13.60
CA TYR A 120 -12.19 8.52 -14.89
C TYR A 120 -13.72 8.52 -14.93
N SER A 121 -14.37 7.53 -14.30
CA SER A 121 -15.81 7.56 -14.03
C SER A 121 -16.23 8.86 -13.35
N ASP A 122 -15.57 9.28 -12.27
CA ASP A 122 -15.97 10.46 -11.51
C ASP A 122 -15.63 11.75 -12.27
N TYR A 123 -14.51 11.78 -13.00
CA TYR A 123 -14.18 12.88 -13.89
C TYR A 123 -15.20 13.02 -15.04
N LEU A 124 -15.58 11.90 -15.64
CA LEU A 124 -16.54 11.83 -16.74
C LEU A 124 -17.95 12.20 -16.27
N VAL A 125 -18.38 11.70 -15.10
CA VAL A 125 -19.64 12.10 -14.46
C VAL A 125 -19.65 13.59 -14.15
N LYS A 126 -18.57 14.14 -13.58
CA LYS A 126 -18.45 15.59 -13.33
C LYS A 126 -18.54 16.39 -14.63
N GLN A 127 -17.91 15.92 -15.70
CA GLN A 127 -18.01 16.59 -17.00
C GLN A 127 -19.42 16.53 -17.58
N ILE A 128 -20.08 15.38 -17.56
CA ILE A 128 -21.47 15.25 -18.02
C ILE A 128 -22.37 16.23 -17.27
N LEU A 129 -22.30 16.27 -15.94
CA LEU A 129 -23.08 17.20 -15.13
C LEU A 129 -22.80 18.66 -15.49
N LYS A 130 -21.53 19.02 -15.72
CA LYS A 130 -21.14 20.36 -16.15
C LYS A 130 -21.68 20.72 -17.53
N TYR A 131 -21.68 19.77 -18.48
CA TYR A 131 -22.25 19.96 -19.80
C TYR A 131 -23.77 20.09 -19.78
N GLU A 132 -24.48 19.32 -18.94
CA GLU A 132 -25.93 19.45 -18.75
C GLU A 132 -26.31 20.82 -18.18
N GLU A 133 -25.56 21.32 -17.20
CA GLU A 133 -25.77 22.65 -16.63
C GLU A 133 -25.51 23.77 -17.66
N LEU A 134 -24.43 23.64 -18.44
CA LEU A 134 -24.12 24.58 -19.52
C LEU A 134 -25.20 24.55 -20.62
N THR A 135 -25.69 23.38 -20.99
CA THR A 135 -26.78 23.25 -21.99
C THR A 135 -28.08 23.87 -21.48
N ARG A 136 -28.41 23.65 -20.19
CA ARG A 136 -29.59 24.22 -19.54
C ARG A 136 -29.52 25.75 -19.52
N SER A 137 -28.41 26.31 -19.04
CA SER A 137 -28.20 27.76 -19.03
C SER A 137 -28.24 28.39 -20.43
N LEU A 138 -27.70 27.71 -21.45
CA LEU A 138 -27.84 28.17 -22.84
C LEU A 138 -29.29 28.13 -23.30
N SER A 139 -30.04 27.07 -22.98
CA SER A 139 -31.45 26.94 -23.37
C SER A 139 -32.36 27.95 -22.67
N GLU A 140 -32.06 28.30 -21.41
CA GLU A 140 -32.74 29.36 -20.65
C GLU A 140 -32.38 30.75 -21.19
N GLY A 141 -31.11 30.97 -21.55
CA GLY A 141 -30.65 32.18 -22.22
C GLY A 141 -31.20 32.36 -23.63
N LEU A 142 -31.59 31.28 -24.31
CA LEU A 142 -32.20 31.30 -25.65
C LEU A 142 -33.73 31.54 -25.63
N ASN A 143 -34.35 31.68 -24.46
CA ASN A 143 -35.77 32.04 -24.32
C ASN A 143 -35.95 33.50 -23.81
N PRO A 144 -35.60 34.53 -24.60
CA PRO A 144 -35.95 35.90 -24.28
C PRO A 144 -37.39 36.20 -24.71
N HIS A 145 -38.39 35.55 -24.11
CA HIS A 145 -39.80 35.95 -24.28
C HIS A 145 -40.61 35.81 -23.00
N HIS A 146 -40.31 36.67 -22.02
CA HIS A 146 -41.35 37.30 -21.21
C HIS A 146 -40.95 38.70 -20.73
N ALA A 147 -40.55 39.55 -21.67
CA ALA A 147 -40.72 40.99 -21.50
C ALA A 147 -42.17 41.34 -21.85
N GLY A 148 -42.94 41.81 -20.88
CA GLY A 148 -44.23 42.47 -21.11
C GLY A 148 -45.44 41.83 -20.41
N ASN A 149 -45.69 42.20 -19.15
CA ASN A 149 -46.94 42.89 -18.76
C ASN A 149 -46.98 43.07 -17.23
N LYS A 150 -46.65 44.29 -16.79
CA LYS A 150 -47.37 45.00 -15.73
C LYS A 150 -47.41 46.47 -16.12
#